data_AF-A0A923VA36-F1
#
_entry.id   AF-A0A923VA36-F1
#
_cell.length_a   1.000
_cell.length_b   1.000
_cell.length_c   1.000
_cell.angle_alpha   90.00
_cell.angle_beta   90.00
_cell.angle_gamma   90.00
#
_symmetry.space_group_name_H-M   'P 1'
#
loop_
_entity.id
_entity.type
_entity.pdbx_description
1 polymer ?
#
loop_
_entity_poly.entity_id
_entity_poly.type
_entity_poly.pdbx_seq_one_letter_code
_entity_poly.pdbx_strand_id
1 'polypeptide(L)'
;MFTIFYIYFLGFCLTRFSHLPLKMVWSTLLITFSILWLIKNRVQMSGVFSFILFCLGGSFVFQISYIVLSHTIERVPTSIMFTDRLLQILVNFIFSYPLYFILQWCDESLFKKNDWSRSPEKPEMES
;
A
#
# COMPACT_ATOMS: atom_id res chain seq x y z
N MET A 1 -11.38 9.21 7.36
CA MET A 1 -11.38 8.33 8.55
C MET A 1 -11.08 6.88 8.22
N PHE A 2 -11.77 6.26 7.26
CA PHE A 2 -11.55 4.83 6.89
C PHE A 2 -10.09 4.47 6.59
N THR A 3 -9.34 5.34 5.91
CA THR A 3 -7.93 5.12 5.57
C THR A 3 -7.02 5.01 6.80
N ILE A 4 -7.30 5.80 7.84
CA ILE A 4 -6.52 5.78 9.08
C ILE A 4 -6.78 4.45 9.81
N PHE A 5 -8.05 4.03 9.93
CA PHE A 5 -8.41 2.73 10.49
C PHE A 5 -7.76 1.57 9.72
N TYR A 6 -7.70 1.66 8.38
CA TYR A 6 -7.04 0.66 7.55
C TYR A 6 -5.54 0.56 7.84
N ILE A 7 -4.85 1.69 8.03
CA ILE A 7 -3.42 1.74 8.39
C ILE A 7 -3.19 1.10 9.78
N TYR A 8 -4.04 1.40 10.77
CA TYR A 8 -3.97 0.78 12.09
C TYR A 8 -4.21 -0.73 12.04
N PHE A 9 -5.17 -1.19 11.24
CA PHE A 9 -5.46 -2.60 11.02
C PHE A 9 -4.29 -3.34 10.35
N LEU A 10 -3.70 -2.74 9.29
CA LEU A 10 -2.51 -3.26 8.63
C LEU A 10 -1.36 -3.41 9.62
N GLY A 11 -1.11 -2.36 10.42
CA GLY A 11 -0.10 -2.37 11.47
C GLY A 11 -0.34 -3.47 12.49
N PHE A 12 -1.59 -3.71 12.90
CA PHE A 12 -1.97 -4.79 13.81
C PHE A 12 -1.68 -6.19 13.24
N CYS A 13 -2.02 -6.43 11.97
CA CYS A 13 -1.70 -7.68 11.28
C CYS A 13 -0.18 -7.91 11.19
N LEU A 14 0.58 -6.88 10.82
CA LEU A 14 2.05 -6.94 10.73
C LEU A 14 2.71 -7.29 12.07
N THR A 15 2.20 -6.76 13.18
CA THR A 15 2.72 -7.10 14.52
C THR A 15 2.57 -8.57 14.89
N ARG A 16 1.47 -9.21 14.50
CA ARG A 16 1.22 -10.62 14.84
C ARG A 16 2.16 -11.57 14.09
N PHE A 17 2.61 -11.17 12.90
CA PHE A 17 3.54 -11.95 12.10
C PHE A 17 5.01 -11.68 12.43
N SER A 18 5.39 -10.42 12.73
CA SER A 18 6.81 -10.05 12.85
C SER A 18 7.34 -9.85 14.28
N HIS A 19 6.52 -9.99 15.32
CA HIS A 19 6.93 -9.73 16.73
C HIS A 19 7.61 -8.36 16.95
N LEU A 20 7.40 -7.41 16.04
CA LEU A 20 7.98 -6.07 16.09
C LEU A 20 7.20 -5.19 17.08
N PRO A 21 7.82 -4.18 17.71
CA PRO A 21 7.10 -3.26 18.56
C PRO A 21 6.03 -2.48 17.77
N LEU A 22 4.77 -2.66 18.16
CA LEU A 22 3.57 -2.10 17.52
C LEU A 22 3.69 -0.59 17.22
N LYS A 23 4.27 0.15 18.16
CA LYS A 23 4.45 1.61 18.06
C LYS A 23 5.33 2.01 16.87
N MET A 24 6.38 1.23 16.58
CA MET A 24 7.27 1.54 15.45
C MET A 24 6.59 1.26 14.13
N VAL A 25 5.96 0.10 13.98
CA VAL A 25 5.26 -0.29 12.75
C VAL A 25 4.17 0.72 12.40
N TRP A 26 3.43 1.24 13.39
CA TRP A 26 2.42 2.26 13.15
C TRP A 26 3.03 3.60 12.71
N SER A 27 4.11 4.03 13.36
CA SER A 27 4.78 5.29 12.99
C SER A 27 5.39 5.24 11.59
N THR A 28 6.03 4.12 11.21
CA THR A 28 6.62 3.95 9.87
C THR A 28 5.55 3.87 8.79
N LEU A 29 4.43 3.19 9.06
CA LEU A 29 3.29 3.14 8.13
C LEU A 29 2.66 4.52 7.93
N LEU A 30 2.50 5.31 8.98
CA LEU A 30 1.96 6.67 8.87
C LEU A 30 2.88 7.60 8.08
N ILE A 31 4.20 7.53 8.30
CA ILE A 31 5.19 8.29 7.54
C ILE A 31 5.15 7.88 6.06
N THR A 32 5.18 6.58 5.80
CA THR A 32 5.15 6.04 4.43
C THR A 32 3.88 6.45 3.71
N PHE A 33 2.72 6.32 4.36
CA PHE A 33 1.43 6.74 3.81
C PHE A 33 1.41 8.25 3.51
N SER A 34 1.88 9.08 4.43
CA SER A 34 1.88 10.54 4.27
C SER A 34 2.76 10.96 3.08
N ILE A 35 3.94 10.37 2.94
CA ILE A 35 4.85 10.64 1.83
C ILE A 35 4.23 10.19 0.50
N LEU A 36 3.71 8.96 0.43
CA LEU A 36 3.06 8.45 -0.77
C LEU A 36 1.83 9.27 -1.16
N TRP A 37 1.05 9.74 -0.19
CA TRP A 37 -0.11 10.59 -0.43
C TRP A 37 0.29 11.93 -1.06
N LEU A 38 1.34 12.57 -0.54
CA LEU A 38 1.87 13.81 -1.12
C LEU A 38 2.37 13.61 -2.55
N ILE A 39 3.08 12.50 -2.81
CA ILE A 39 3.59 12.19 -4.16
C ILE A 39 2.43 11.90 -5.11
N LYS A 40 1.44 11.09 -4.68
CA LYS A 40 0.25 10.79 -5.48
C LYS A 40 -0.52 12.05 -5.88
N ASN A 41 -0.68 13.00 -4.97
CA ASN A 41 -1.37 14.27 -5.26
C ASN A 41 -0.62 15.14 -6.27
N ARG A 42 0.69 14.94 -6.45
CA ARG A 42 1.52 15.68 -7.40
C ARG A 42 1.69 14.96 -8.74
N VAL A 43 1.69 13.62 -8.72
CA VAL A 43 2.01 12.78 -9.88
C VAL A 43 0.77 12.00 -10.30
N GLN A 44 0.03 12.54 -11.27
CA GLN A 44 -1.14 11.90 -11.87
C GLN A 44 -0.73 10.85 -12.91
N MET A 45 0.07 9.86 -12.51
CA MET A 45 0.38 8.73 -13.38
C MET A 45 -0.60 7.60 -13.10
N SER A 46 -1.33 7.15 -14.12
CA SER A 46 -2.28 6.02 -14.05
C SER A 46 -1.74 4.79 -14.79
N GLY A 47 -1.91 3.61 -14.20
CA GLY A 47 -1.56 2.32 -14.81
C GLY A 47 -0.61 1.47 -13.97
N VAL A 48 -0.24 0.31 -14.53
CA VAL A 48 0.60 -0.73 -13.90
C VAL A 48 1.96 -0.15 -13.49
N PHE A 49 2.60 0.61 -14.37
CA PHE A 49 3.93 1.18 -14.13
C PHE A 49 3.94 2.12 -12.92
N SER A 50 2.93 2.98 -12.81
CA SER A 50 2.76 3.89 -11.67
C SER A 50 2.61 3.12 -10.37
N PHE A 51 1.78 2.08 -10.35
CA PHE A 51 1.56 1.25 -9.17
C PHE A 51 2.86 0.61 -8.68
N ILE A 52 3.63 0.03 -9.60
CA ILE A 52 4.91 -0.62 -9.30
C ILE A 52 5.92 0.40 -8.75
N LEU A 53 5.99 1.60 -9.34
CA LEU A 53 6.85 2.68 -8.84
C LEU A 53 6.43 3.15 -7.44
N PHE A 54 5.13 3.27 -7.16
CA PHE A 54 4.64 3.61 -5.83
C PHE A 54 4.95 2.51 -4.81
N CYS A 55 4.85 1.24 -5.18
CA CYS A 55 5.25 0.11 -4.33
C CYS A 55 6.76 0.12 -4.04
N LEU A 56 7.59 0.42 -5.06
CA LEU A 56 9.04 0.53 -4.90
C LEU A 56 9.40 1.68 -3.96
N GLY A 57 8.91 2.89 -4.26
CA GLY A 57 9.15 4.09 -3.46
C GLY A 57 8.63 3.93 -2.03
N GLY A 58 7.44 3.35 -1.88
CA GLY A 58 6.85 3.03 -0.58
C GLY A 58 7.70 2.07 0.23
N SER A 59 8.26 1.03 -0.40
CA SER A 59 9.16 0.08 0.26
C SER A 59 10.45 0.74 0.72
N PHE A 60 11.05 1.60 -0.11
CA PHE A 60 12.24 2.36 0.27
C PHE A 60 11.97 3.29 1.46
N VAL A 61 10.91 4.09 1.37
CA VAL A 61 10.52 5.02 2.44
C VAL A 61 10.24 4.26 3.72
N PHE A 62 9.52 3.13 3.66
CA PHE A 62 9.24 2.29 4.82
C PHE A 62 10.53 1.79 5.48
N GLN A 63 11.45 1.21 4.73
CA GLN A 63 12.71 0.66 5.25
C GLN A 63 13.60 1.74 5.89
N ILE A 64 13.73 2.90 5.24
CA ILE A 64 14.51 4.03 5.77
C ILE A 64 13.88 4.56 7.05
N SER A 65 12.57 4.83 7.02
CA SER A 65 11.82 5.32 8.19
C SER A 65 11.96 4.36 9.37
N TYR A 66 11.88 3.05 9.10
CA TYR A 66 12.01 2.01 10.11
C TYR A 66 13.39 2.00 10.76
N ILE A 67 14.48 2.08 9.98
CA ILE A 67 15.84 2.11 10.53
C ILE A 67 16.04 3.33 11.42
N VAL A 68 15.60 4.51 10.95
CA VAL A 68 15.74 5.78 11.69
C VAL A 68 14.95 5.74 13.00
N LEU A 69 13.70 5.27 12.96
CA LEU A 69 12.86 5.13 14.14
C LEU A 69 13.42 4.09 15.13
N SER A 70 13.95 2.98 14.62
CA SER A 70 14.60 1.96 15.46
C SER A 70 15.83 2.53 16.17
N HIS A 71 16.67 3.30 15.49
CA HIS A 71 17.82 3.96 16.14
C HIS A 71 17.42 5.02 17.17
N THR A 72 16.24 5.62 17.04
CA THR A 72 15.81 6.72 17.91
C THR A 72 15.04 6.23 19.15
N ILE A 73 14.25 5.17 19.01
CA ILE A 73 13.28 4.74 20.03
C ILE A 73 13.74 3.47 20.76
N GLU A 74 14.41 2.55 20.08
CA GLU A 74 14.81 1.28 20.67
C GLU A 74 16.12 1.41 21.45
N ARG A 75 16.18 0.77 22.62
CA ARG A 75 17.40 0.70 23.42
C ARG A 75 18.46 -0.21 22.78
N VAL A 76 18.02 -1.20 21.99
CA VAL A 76 18.87 -2.06 21.17
C VAL A 76 18.43 -1.86 19.71
N PRO A 77 19.19 -1.11 18.90
CA PRO A 77 18.77 -0.75 17.55
C PRO A 77 18.76 -1.97 16.63
N THR A 78 17.82 -1.98 15.69
CA THR A 78 17.75 -3.01 14.65
C THR A 78 18.98 -2.93 13.75
N SER A 79 19.64 -4.06 13.52
CA SER A 79 20.76 -4.14 12.59
C SER A 79 20.33 -3.75 11.18
N ILE A 80 21.20 -3.00 10.49
CA ILE A 80 20.89 -2.43 9.17
C ILE A 80 20.65 -3.54 8.13
N MET A 81 21.30 -4.71 8.27
CA MET A 81 21.13 -5.90 7.41
C MET A 81 20.81 -5.55 5.96
N PHE A 82 21.74 -4.82 5.33
CA PHE A 82 21.49 -4.16 4.05
C PHE A 82 20.98 -5.12 2.96
N THR A 83 21.62 -6.29 2.83
CA THR A 83 21.25 -7.31 1.83
C THR A 83 19.83 -7.83 2.03
N ASP A 84 19.42 -8.07 3.27
CA ASP A 84 18.08 -8.55 3.59
C ASP A 84 17.02 -7.52 3.19
N ARG A 85 17.24 -6.25 3.56
CA ARG A 85 16.32 -5.16 3.22
C ARG A 85 16.26 -4.89 1.72
N LEU A 86 17.39 -4.96 1.03
CA LEU A 86 17.43 -4.83 -0.43
C LEU A 86 16.63 -5.96 -1.09
N LEU A 87 16.79 -7.20 -0.61
CA LEU A 87 16.03 -8.34 -1.09
C LEU A 87 14.53 -8.17 -0.82
N GLN A 88 14.12 -7.69 0.35
CA GLN A 88 12.73 -7.37 0.65
C GLN A 88 12.16 -6.33 -0.34
N ILE A 89 12.91 -5.27 -0.65
CA ILE A 89 12.49 -4.25 -1.63
C ILE A 89 12.33 -4.86 -3.03
N LEU A 90 13.31 -5.66 -3.47
CA LEU A 90 13.27 -6.31 -4.78
C LEU A 90 12.13 -7.31 -4.91
N VAL A 91 11.92 -8.14 -3.88
CA VAL A 91 10.80 -9.09 -3.84
C VAL A 91 9.48 -8.33 -3.88
N ASN A 92 9.32 -7.26 -3.10
CA ASN A 92 8.08 -6.48 -3.11
C ASN A 92 7.84 -5.81 -4.47
N PHE A 93 8.90 -5.36 -5.14
CA PHE A 93 8.83 -4.86 -6.51
C PHE A 93 8.36 -5.93 -7.49
N ILE A 94 8.94 -7.13 -7.47
CA ILE A 94 8.55 -8.25 -8.34
C ILE A 94 7.09 -8.65 -8.08
N PHE A 95 6.69 -8.77 -6.81
CA PHE A 95 5.32 -9.15 -6.43
C PHE A 95 4.29 -8.07 -6.69
N SER A 96 4.68 -6.79 -6.78
CA SER A 96 3.74 -5.71 -7.08
C SER A 96 3.12 -5.85 -8.48
N TYR A 97 3.82 -6.45 -9.44
CA TYR A 97 3.30 -6.69 -10.79
C TYR A 97 2.08 -7.63 -10.80
N PRO A 98 2.16 -8.89 -10.33
CA PRO A 98 0.98 -9.77 -10.29
C PRO A 98 -0.09 -9.27 -9.32
N LEU A 99 0.29 -8.59 -8.23
CA LEU A 99 -0.66 -8.00 -7.28
C LEU A 99 -1.57 -6.96 -7.96
N TYR A 100 -1.03 -6.15 -8.88
CA TYR A 100 -1.82 -5.19 -9.64
C TYR A 100 -2.96 -5.86 -10.42
N PHE A 101 -2.68 -6.98 -11.10
CA PHE A 101 -3.71 -7.70 -11.86
C PHE A 101 -4.76 -8.33 -10.96
N ILE A 102 -4.36 -8.85 -9.79
CA ILE A 102 -5.31 -9.37 -8.80
C ILE A 102 -6.21 -8.24 -8.29
N LEU A 103 -5.64 -7.07 -7.99
CA LEU A 103 -6.40 -5.90 -7.57
C LEU A 103 -7.36 -5.43 -8.65
N GLN A 104 -6.92 -5.36 -9.90
CA GLN A 104 -7.78 -5.01 -11.03
C GLN A 104 -8.92 -6.02 -11.22
N TRP A 105 -8.63 -7.32 -11.11
CA TRP A 105 -9.64 -8.37 -11.20
C TRP A 105 -10.66 -8.29 -10.05
N CYS A 106 -10.20 -8.00 -8.82
CA CYS A 106 -11.07 -7.78 -7.66
C CYS A 106 -11.96 -6.55 -7.86
N ASP A 107 -11.39 -5.46 -8.36
CA ASP A 107 -12.11 -4.21 -8.65
C ASP A 107 -13.21 -4.45 -9.69
N GLU A 108 -12.86 -5.09 -10.81
CA GLU A 108 -13.83 -5.47 -11.84
C GLU A 108 -14.90 -6.42 -11.28
N SER A 109 -14.55 -7.39 -10.44
CA SER A 109 -15.50 -8.35 -9.88
C SER A 109 -16.46 -7.74 -8.84
N LEU A 110 -15.99 -6.75 -8.06
CA LEU A 110 -16.79 -6.09 -7.03
C LEU A 110 -17.62 -4.93 -7.57
N PHE A 111 -17.06 -4.10 -8.47
CA PHE A 111 -17.75 -2.91 -8.98
C PHE A 111 -18.67 -3.20 -10.16
N LYS A 112 -18.37 -4.19 -11.02
CA LYS A 112 -19.27 -4.57 -12.14
C LYS A 112 -20.59 -5.16 -11.64
N LYS A 113 -20.65 -5.60 -10.36
CA LYS A 113 -21.88 -6.06 -9.72
C LYS A 113 -22.86 -4.92 -9.37
N ASN A 114 -22.38 -3.68 -9.24
CA ASN A 114 -23.22 -2.52 -8.94
C ASN A 114 -23.86 -1.88 -10.19
N ASP A 115 -23.30 -2.09 -11.39
CA ASP A 115 -23.87 -1.52 -12.61
C ASP A 115 -25.13 -2.25 -13.11
N TRP A 116 -25.37 -3.50 -12.68
CA TRP A 116 -26.60 -4.23 -13.01
C TRP A 116 -27.86 -3.64 -12.34
N SER A 117 -27.68 -2.76 -11.34
CA SER A 117 -28.80 -2.03 -10.70
C SER A 117 -29.25 -0.79 -11.48
N ARG A 118 -28.52 -0.40 -12.54
CA ARG A 118 -28.94 0.61 -13.52
C ARG A 118 -29.38 -0.08 -14.80
N SER A 119 -30.57 -0.67 -14.77
CA SER A 119 -31.23 -1.10 -16.02
C SER A 119 -31.45 0.13 -16.91
N PRO A 120 -31.20 0.04 -18.23
CA PRO A 120 -31.49 1.14 -19.13
C PRO A 120 -33.00 1.37 -19.15
N GLU A 121 -33.43 2.59 -18.83
CA GLU A 121 -34.76 3.07 -19.19
C GLU A 121 -34.95 2.78 -20.69
N LYS A 122 -36.02 2.03 -21.01
CA LYS A 122 -36.36 1.58 -22.36
C LYS A 122 -36.39 2.75 -23.35
N PRO A 123 -36.01 2.54 -24.63
CA PRO A 123 -36.29 3.52 -25.66
C PRO A 123 -37.80 3.55 -25.90
N GLU A 124 -38.44 4.66 -25.54
CA GLU A 124 -39.79 4.98 -26.05
C GLU A 124 -39.66 5.24 -27.55
N MET A 125 -39.96 4.20 -28.33
CA MET A 125 -40.40 4.38 -29.71
C MET A 125 -41.85 4.86 -29.65
N GLU A 126 -42.07 6.17 -29.74
CA GLU A 126 -43.38 6.72 -30.11
C GLU A 126 -43.39 7.05 -31.61
N SER A 127 -44.25 6.26 -32.27
CA SER A 127 -44.92 6.35 -33.57
C SER A 127 -44.78 7.60 -34.44
#